data_AF-A0A8T7BHJ1-F1
#
_entry.id   AF-A0A8T7BHJ1-F1
#
_cell.length_a   1.000
_cell.length_b   1.000
_cell.length_c   1.000
_cell.angle_alpha   90.00
_cell.angle_beta   90.00
_cell.angle_gamma   90.00
#
_symmetry.space_group_name_H-M   'P 1'
#
loop_
_entity.id
_entity.type
_entity.pdbx_description
1 polymer ?
#
loop_
_entity_poly.entity_id
_entity_poly.type
_entity_poly.pdbx_seq_one_letter_code
_entity_poly.pdbx_strand_id
1 'polypeptide(L)'
;MASEQVKPYEDSIVLVLVFFAMLWSILGMFAGVYVAAELIWPNLDFSQPWLSYGRVRTLHTNAVIFGFGVSALMATGFYSVQRTSHISLFSPKLAWFTCWAWQLIILTGGISLLMGLNGGKEYAELEWP
;
A
#
# COMPACT_ATOMS: atom_id res chain seq x y z
N MET A 1 -34.59 -17.20 26.36
CA MET A 1 -34.09 -16.64 25.09
C MET A 1 -32.70 -16.10 25.38
N ALA A 2 -31.65 -16.79 24.93
CA ALA A 2 -30.29 -16.29 25.11
C ALA A 2 -30.18 -14.97 24.32
N SER A 3 -29.78 -13.89 24.99
CA SER A 3 -29.47 -12.63 24.31
C SER A 3 -28.32 -12.91 23.34
N GLU A 4 -28.60 -12.86 22.04
CA GLU A 4 -27.57 -12.92 21.01
C GLU A 4 -26.63 -11.74 21.25
N GLN A 5 -25.42 -12.03 21.73
CA GLN A 5 -24.37 -11.03 21.91
C GLN A 5 -24.00 -10.51 20.51
N VAL A 6 -24.47 -9.32 20.16
CA VAL A 6 -24.10 -8.66 18.90
C VAL A 6 -22.59 -8.45 18.94
N LYS A 7 -21.86 -9.15 18.06
CA LYS A 7 -20.42 -8.93 17.93
C LYS A 7 -20.16 -7.47 17.55
N PRO A 8 -19.31 -6.74 18.30
CA PRO A 8 -18.97 -5.37 17.94
C PRO A 8 -18.24 -5.36 16.59
N TYR A 9 -18.32 -4.23 15.90
CA TYR A 9 -17.60 -4.04 14.65
C TYR A 9 -16.09 -3.96 14.87
N GLU A 10 -15.33 -4.46 13.90
CA GLU A 10 -13.86 -4.51 13.93
C GLU A 10 -13.26 -3.22 13.33
N ASP A 11 -13.53 -2.08 13.96
CA ASP A 11 -13.11 -0.77 13.44
C ASP A 11 -11.59 -0.53 13.62
N SER A 12 -10.93 -1.25 14.53
CA SER A 12 -9.48 -1.13 14.76
C SER A 12 -8.65 -1.46 13.51
N ILE A 13 -9.04 -2.48 12.74
CA ILE A 13 -8.36 -2.87 11.48
C ILE A 13 -8.50 -1.75 10.46
N VAL A 14 -9.70 -1.19 10.34
CA VAL A 14 -10.00 -0.08 9.42
C VAL A 14 -9.11 1.10 9.74
N LEU A 15 -9.00 1.49 11.01
CA LEU A 15 -8.16 2.61 11.43
C LEU A 15 -6.67 2.39 11.10
N VAL A 16 -6.15 1.18 11.31
CA VAL A 16 -4.76 0.84 10.96
C VAL A 16 -4.54 0.90 9.44
N LEU A 17 -5.48 0.39 8.64
CA LEU A 17 -5.39 0.47 7.18
C LEU A 17 -5.47 1.91 6.66
N VAL A 18 -6.32 2.76 7.26
CA VAL A 18 -6.38 4.19 6.94
C VAL A 18 -5.07 4.88 7.28
N PHE A 19 -4.48 4.57 8.44
CA PHE A 19 -3.15 5.08 8.80
C PHE A 19 -2.09 4.69 7.76
N PHE A 20 -2.05 3.42 7.36
CA PHE A 20 -1.12 2.96 6.34
C PHE A 20 -1.39 3.57 4.96
N ALA A 21 -2.65 3.75 4.57
CA ALA A 21 -3.01 4.42 3.33
C ALA A 21 -2.49 5.86 3.31
N MET A 22 -2.64 6.61 4.41
CA MET A 22 -2.08 7.96 4.55
C MET A 22 -0.55 7.95 4.48
N LEU A 23 0.10 7.02 5.18
CA LEU A 23 1.56 6.87 5.16
C LEU A 23 2.08 6.63 3.74
N TRP A 24 1.53 5.66 3.03
CA TRP A 24 1.92 5.36 1.65
C TRP A 24 1.55 6.47 0.67
N SER A 25 0.46 7.21 0.93
CA SER A 25 0.08 8.37 0.11
C SER A 25 1.16 9.44 0.19
N ILE A 26 1.64 9.76 1.39
CA ILE A 26 2.70 10.76 1.59
C ILE A 26 4.00 10.29 0.91
N LEU A 27 4.42 9.04 1.16
CA LEU A 27 5.66 8.50 0.58
C LEU A 27 5.59 8.39 -0.95
N GLY A 28 4.48 7.89 -1.48
CA GLY A 28 4.25 7.72 -2.91
C GLY A 28 4.20 9.06 -3.64
N MET A 29 3.44 10.03 -3.13
CA MET A 29 3.36 11.37 -3.73
C MET A 29 4.69 12.11 -3.64
N PHE A 30 5.42 11.98 -2.52
CA PHE A 30 6.76 12.54 -2.38
C PHE A 30 7.73 11.98 -3.43
N ALA A 31 7.74 10.65 -3.64
CA ALA A 31 8.53 10.03 -4.70
C ALA A 31 8.12 10.54 -6.09
N GLY A 32 6.84 10.82 -6.31
CA GLY A 32 6.34 11.41 -7.55
C GLY A 32 6.88 12.82 -7.79
N VAL A 33 6.88 13.67 -6.75
CA VAL A 33 7.48 15.02 -6.81
C VAL A 33 8.98 14.94 -7.08
N TYR A 34 9.68 14.01 -6.43
CA TYR A 34 11.11 13.78 -6.65
C TYR A 34 11.42 13.39 -8.10
N VAL A 35 10.71 12.41 -8.65
CA VAL A 35 10.85 11.96 -10.04
C VAL A 35 10.50 13.07 -11.04
N ALA A 36 9.50 13.90 -10.73
CA ALA A 36 9.19 15.08 -11.53
C ALA A 36 10.31 16.12 -11.49
N ALA A 37 11.00 16.28 -10.35
CA ALA A 37 12.15 17.16 -10.24
C ALA A 37 13.36 16.65 -11.04
N GLU A 38 13.59 15.34 -11.10
CA GLU A 38 14.65 14.74 -11.93
C GLU A 38 14.49 15.01 -13.42
N LEU A 39 13.24 15.12 -13.92
CA LEU A 39 12.99 15.49 -15.32
C LEU A 39 13.44 16.92 -15.65
N ILE A 40 13.51 17.82 -14.65
CA ILE A 40 13.97 19.20 -14.80
C ILE A 40 15.46 19.32 -14.48
N TRP A 41 15.90 18.63 -13.42
CA TRP A 41 17.27 18.62 -12.94
C TRP A 41 17.82 17.18 -12.89
N PRO A 42 18.39 16.67 -14.00
CA PRO A 42 18.85 15.28 -14.09
C PRO A 42 19.95 14.90 -13.09
N ASN A 43 20.67 15.88 -12.54
CA ASN A 43 21.76 15.66 -11.58
C ASN A 43 21.26 15.35 -10.15
N LEU A 44 19.94 15.29 -9.93
CA LEU A 44 19.37 14.94 -8.63
C LEU A 44 19.52 13.46 -8.27
N ASP A 45 19.91 12.60 -9.22
CA ASP A 45 20.21 11.19 -8.96
C ASP A 45 21.48 10.98 -8.11
N PHE A 46 22.28 12.03 -7.92
CA PHE A 46 23.58 12.02 -7.24
C PHE A 46 24.52 10.90 -7.73
N SER A 47 24.42 10.51 -9.00
CA SER A 47 25.12 9.35 -9.59
C SER A 47 24.89 8.01 -8.87
N GLN A 48 23.79 7.88 -8.11
CA GLN A 48 23.43 6.67 -7.40
C GLN A 48 22.35 5.87 -8.12
N PRO A 49 22.54 4.54 -8.32
CA PRO A 49 21.65 3.74 -9.15
C PRO A 49 20.24 3.62 -8.57
N TRP A 50 20.07 3.59 -7.24
CA TRP A 50 18.75 3.48 -6.58
C TRP A 50 17.95 4.79 -6.61
N LEU A 51 18.59 5.93 -6.82
CA LEU A 51 17.91 7.22 -6.99
C LEU A 51 17.59 7.53 -8.45
N SER A 52 18.07 6.74 -9.41
CA SER A 52 17.79 7.00 -10.83
C SER A 52 16.29 7.03 -11.16
N TYR A 53 15.92 7.94 -12.05
CA TYR A 53 14.55 8.12 -12.56
C TYR A 53 13.83 6.81 -12.87
N GLY A 54 14.50 5.88 -13.56
CA GLY A 54 13.91 4.60 -13.94
C GLY A 54 13.43 3.76 -12.75
N ARG A 55 14.18 3.75 -11.63
CA ARG A 55 13.85 2.98 -10.42
C ARG A 55 12.90 3.72 -9.50
N VAL A 56 13.09 5.03 -9.33
CA VAL A 56 12.20 5.80 -8.45
C VAL A 56 10.82 5.98 -9.09
N ARG A 57 10.72 6.01 -10.43
CA ARG A 57 9.43 5.98 -11.14
C ARG A 57 8.63 4.72 -10.82
N THR A 58 9.25 3.55 -10.93
CA THR A 58 8.55 2.28 -10.65
C THR A 58 8.21 2.16 -9.17
N LEU A 59 9.05 2.69 -8.27
CA LEU A 59 8.73 2.82 -6.85
C LEU A 59 7.50 3.73 -6.63
N HIS A 60 7.46 4.91 -7.25
CA HIS A 60 6.36 5.87 -7.15
C HIS A 60 5.03 5.26 -7.56
N THR A 61 4.96 4.66 -8.75
CA THR A 61 3.71 4.09 -9.28
C THR A 61 3.19 2.96 -8.37
N ASN A 62 4.07 2.06 -7.93
CA ASN A 62 3.70 0.96 -7.03
C ASN A 62 3.28 1.47 -5.64
N ALA A 63 4.00 2.44 -5.08
CA ALA A 63 3.66 3.02 -3.77
C ALA A 63 2.29 3.73 -3.79
N VAL A 64 1.96 4.45 -4.87
CA VAL A 64 0.67 5.14 -4.98
C VAL A 64 -0.47 4.16 -5.26
N ILE A 65 -0.31 3.21 -6.17
CA ILE A 65 -1.39 2.30 -6.56
C ILE A 65 -1.60 1.22 -5.50
N PHE A 66 -0.55 0.47 -5.18
CA PHE A 66 -0.65 -0.69 -4.30
C PHE A 66 -0.48 -0.31 -2.82
N GLY A 67 0.43 0.61 -2.51
CA GLY A 67 0.59 1.11 -1.15
C GLY A 67 -0.60 1.93 -0.69
N PHE A 68 -0.90 3.05 -1.36
CA PHE A 68 -2.02 3.91 -1.00
C PHE A 68 -3.36 3.34 -1.46
N GLY A 69 -3.53 3.07 -2.76
CA GLY A 69 -4.82 2.73 -3.35
C GLY A 69 -5.42 1.45 -2.77
N VAL A 70 -4.66 0.35 -2.70
CA VAL A 70 -5.18 -0.91 -2.16
C VAL A 70 -5.40 -0.85 -0.65
N SER A 71 -4.53 -0.19 0.13
CA SER A 71 -4.81 0.00 1.57
C SER A 71 -6.08 0.83 1.81
N ALA A 72 -6.32 1.86 1.00
CA ALA A 72 -7.56 2.65 1.05
C ALA A 72 -8.80 1.82 0.65
N LEU A 73 -8.69 0.99 -0.38
CA LEU A 73 -9.77 0.09 -0.81
C LEU A 73 -10.08 -0.98 0.24
N MET A 74 -9.06 -1.57 0.86
CA MET A 74 -9.26 -2.54 1.96
C MET A 74 -9.95 -1.89 3.15
N ALA A 75 -9.49 -0.70 3.58
CA ALA A 75 -10.14 0.04 4.66
C ALA A 75 -11.61 0.33 4.35
N THR A 76 -11.88 0.85 3.14
CA THR A 76 -13.24 1.18 2.67
C THR A 76 -14.11 -0.07 2.60
N GLY A 77 -13.59 -1.17 2.05
CA GLY A 77 -14.30 -2.44 1.94
C GLY A 77 -14.67 -3.02 3.30
N PHE A 78 -13.70 -3.12 4.23
CA PHE A 78 -13.95 -3.63 5.58
C PHE A 78 -14.89 -2.74 6.39
N TYR A 79 -14.83 -1.42 6.23
CA TYR A 79 -15.76 -0.52 6.88
C TYR A 79 -17.17 -0.64 6.28
N SER A 80 -17.28 -0.54 4.95
CA SER A 80 -18.56 -0.53 4.25
C SER A 80 -19.31 -1.84 4.46
N VAL A 81 -18.68 -3.00 4.25
CA VAL A 81 -19.35 -4.31 4.33
C VAL A 81 -19.98 -4.56 5.71
N GLN A 82 -19.30 -4.16 6.78
CA GLN A 82 -19.80 -4.32 8.14
C GLN A 82 -21.05 -3.45 8.39
N ARG A 83 -21.03 -2.21 7.91
CA ARG A 83 -22.13 -1.25 8.11
C ARG A 83 -23.31 -1.51 7.18
N THR A 84 -23.08 -1.93 5.94
CA THR A 84 -24.16 -2.21 4.98
C THR A 84 -24.87 -3.53 5.28
N SER A 85 -24.15 -4.53 5.77
CA SER A 85 -24.72 -5.84 6.09
C SER A 85 -25.15 -5.96 7.55
N HIS A 86 -24.87 -4.94 8.37
CA HIS A 86 -25.14 -4.92 9.81
C HIS A 86 -24.59 -6.14 10.58
N ILE A 87 -23.46 -6.69 10.11
CA ILE A 87 -22.78 -7.83 10.74
C ILE A 87 -21.30 -7.51 10.95
N SER A 88 -20.71 -8.10 12.00
CA SER A 88 -19.26 -8.00 12.25
C SER A 88 -18.46 -8.69 11.14
N LEU A 89 -17.23 -8.25 10.93
CA LEU A 89 -16.34 -8.82 9.92
C LEU A 89 -16.13 -10.33 10.09
N PHE A 90 -16.22 -11.08 8.99
CA PHE A 90 -15.94 -12.51 8.98
C PHE A 90 -14.44 -12.76 9.22
N SER A 91 -14.13 -13.58 10.23
CA SER A 91 -12.76 -13.94 10.63
C SER A 91 -11.83 -12.72 10.84
N PRO A 92 -11.94 -11.99 11.98
CA PRO A 92 -11.10 -10.83 12.26
C PRO A 92 -9.58 -11.13 12.21
N LYS A 93 -9.18 -12.35 12.59
CA LYS A 93 -7.78 -12.80 12.49
C LYS A 93 -7.28 -12.83 11.05
N LEU A 94 -8.11 -13.26 10.11
CA LEU A 94 -7.76 -13.29 8.69
C LEU A 94 -7.66 -11.87 8.13
N ALA A 95 -8.55 -10.96 8.54
CA ALA A 95 -8.48 -9.55 8.14
C ALA A 95 -7.21 -8.85 8.67
N TRP A 96 -6.80 -9.14 9.91
CA TRP A 96 -5.51 -8.69 10.43
C TRP A 96 -4.33 -9.28 9.66
N PHE A 97 -4.39 -10.57 9.31
CA PHE A 97 -3.38 -11.20 8.47
C PHE A 97 -3.27 -10.51 7.10
N THR A 98 -4.39 -10.24 6.41
CA THR A 98 -4.37 -9.56 5.11
C THR A 98 -3.80 -8.15 5.23
N CYS A 99 -4.12 -7.42 6.31
CA CYS A 99 -3.55 -6.11 6.58
C CYS A 99 -2.02 -6.19 6.65
N TRP A 100 -1.46 -6.99 7.55
CA TRP A 100 -0.01 -7.08 7.73
C TRP A 100 0.72 -7.72 6.55
N ALA A 101 0.14 -8.74 5.93
CA ALA A 101 0.69 -9.36 4.72
C ALA A 101 0.82 -8.34 3.59
N TRP A 102 -0.21 -7.50 3.39
CA TRP A 102 -0.15 -6.44 2.39
C TRP A 102 0.96 -5.44 2.68
N GLN A 103 1.08 -4.97 3.93
CA GLN A 103 2.15 -4.03 4.30
C GLN A 103 3.54 -4.62 4.07
N LEU A 104 3.73 -5.91 4.35
CA LEU A 104 4.99 -6.60 4.09
C LEU A 104 5.29 -6.67 2.59
N ILE A 105 4.31 -7.03 1.75
CA ILE A 105 4.46 -7.10 0.29
C ILE A 105 4.87 -5.74 -0.28
N ILE A 106 4.24 -4.65 0.16
CA ILE A 106 4.60 -3.31 -0.33
C ILE A 106 6.00 -2.91 0.11
N LEU A 107 6.38 -3.23 1.35
CA LEU A 107 7.70 -2.91 1.88
C LEU A 107 8.81 -3.70 1.17
N THR A 108 8.66 -5.02 1.04
CA THR A 108 9.64 -5.87 0.35
C THR A 108 9.70 -5.53 -1.13
N GLY A 109 8.55 -5.27 -1.74
CA GLY A 109 8.41 -4.82 -3.12
C GLY A 109 9.15 -3.52 -3.40
N GLY A 110 8.96 -2.50 -2.55
CA GLY A 110 9.67 -1.23 -2.69
C GLY A 110 11.19 -1.37 -2.58
N ILE A 111 11.67 -2.21 -1.66
CA ILE A 111 13.10 -2.52 -1.52
C ILE A 111 13.62 -3.22 -2.78
N SER A 112 12.87 -4.20 -3.30
CA SER A 112 13.21 -4.95 -4.52
C SER A 112 13.39 -4.02 -5.73
N LEU A 113 12.45 -3.08 -5.92
CA LEU A 113 12.49 -2.10 -7.00
C LEU A 113 13.70 -1.16 -6.88
N LEU A 114 14.03 -0.69 -5.67
CA LEU A 114 15.22 0.13 -5.43
C LEU A 114 16.52 -0.63 -5.71
N MET A 115 16.56 -1.93 -5.37
CA MET A 115 17.66 -2.82 -5.72
C MET A 115 17.79 -3.06 -7.23
N GLY A 116 16.74 -2.74 -8.00
CA GLY A 116 16.71 -2.85 -9.46
C GLY A 116 16.18 -4.18 -9.98
N LEU A 117 15.57 -4.98 -9.09
CA LEU A 117 14.87 -6.20 -9.46
C LEU A 117 13.47 -5.80 -9.95
N ASN A 118 13.22 -5.97 -11.25
CA ASN A 118 11.91 -5.69 -11.83
C ASN A 118 11.58 -6.60 -13.02
N GLY A 119 10.30 -6.91 -13.17
CA GLY A 119 9.77 -7.70 -14.29
C GLY A 119 9.59 -6.95 -15.62
N GLY A 120 9.90 -5.65 -15.67
CA GLY A 120 9.80 -4.81 -16.88
C GLY A 120 8.39 -4.54 -17.40
N LYS A 121 7.33 -5.00 -16.71
CA LYS A 121 5.93 -4.80 -17.05
C LYS A 121 5.30 -3.75 -16.15
N GLU A 122 4.68 -2.74 -16.74
CA GLU A 122 4.02 -1.68 -15.97
C GLU A 122 2.92 -2.26 -15.07
N TYR A 123 2.90 -1.84 -13.80
CA TYR A 123 2.00 -2.32 -12.74
C TYR A 123 2.14 -3.79 -12.36
N ALA A 124 3.16 -4.46 -12.89
CA ALA A 124 3.58 -5.81 -12.53
C ALA A 124 5.11 -5.86 -12.42
N GLU A 125 5.71 -4.78 -11.90
CA GLU A 125 7.16 -4.66 -11.79
C GLU A 125 7.73 -5.52 -10.66
N LEU A 126 6.91 -5.87 -9.67
CA LEU A 126 7.29 -6.72 -8.53
C LEU A 126 7.72 -8.11 -9.02
N GLU A 127 8.81 -8.61 -8.46
CA GLU A 127 9.31 -9.96 -8.74
C GLU A 127 8.31 -11.04 -8.30
N TRP A 128 8.50 -12.24 -8.82
CA TRP A 128 7.66 -13.41 -8.55
C TRP A 128 7.57 -13.91 -7.08
N PRO A 129 8.53 -13.65 -6.16
CA PRO A 129 8.43 -14.03 -4.74
C PRO A 129 7.62 -13.04 -3.88
#